data_AF-A0A1V8PPH5-F1
#
_entry.id   AF-A0A1V8PPH5-F1
#
_cell.length_a   1.000
_cell.length_b   1.000
_cell.length_c   1.000
_cell.angle_alpha   90.00
_cell.angle_beta   90.00
_cell.angle_gamma   90.00
#
_symmetry.space_group_name_H-M   'P 1'
#
loop_
_entity.id
_entity.type
_entity.pdbx_description
1 polymer ?
#
loop_
_entity_poly.entity_id
_entity_poly.type
_entity_poly.pdbx_seq_one_letter_code
_entity_poly.pdbx_strand_id
1 'polypeptide(L)' 'MSLQQTDRYDDIINLPHHRSRMRPHMSIHNRAAQFMPFAALTGYDDIIKQTSAHSNEAVERANAPVNLTEGYLPA' A
#
# COMPACT_ATOMS: atom_id res chain seq x y z
N MET A 1 17.20 -13.79 -3.58
CA MET A 1 16.09 -14.70 -3.92
C MET A 1 15.48 -14.22 -5.23
N SER A 2 15.39 -15.08 -6.25
CA SER A 2 14.70 -14.74 -7.50
C SER A 2 13.20 -15.00 -7.32
N LEU A 3 12.37 -13.99 -7.59
CA LEU A 3 10.93 -14.17 -7.69
C LEU A 3 10.66 -14.80 -9.07
N GLN A 4 10.26 -16.06 -9.10
CA GLN A 4 9.81 -16.69 -10.34
C GLN A 4 8.44 -16.14 -10.70
N GLN A 5 8.31 -15.62 -11.93
CA GLN A 5 7.03 -15.19 -12.45
C GLN A 5 6.13 -16.41 -12.69
N THR A 6 4.88 -16.33 -12.23
CA THR A 6 3.88 -17.40 -12.39
C THR A 6 2.58 -16.80 -12.89
N ASP A 7 1.99 -17.40 -13.91
CA ASP A 7 0.73 -16.94 -14.52
C ASP A 7 -0.49 -17.69 -13.96
N ARG A 8 -0.34 -18.26 -12.75
CA ARG A 8 -1.30 -19.20 -12.13
C ARG A 8 -2.70 -18.60 -11.91
N TYR A 9 -2.81 -17.27 -11.85
CA TYR A 9 -4.04 -16.56 -11.47
C TYR A 9 -4.46 -15.51 -12.52
N ASP A 10 -3.89 -15.55 -13.73
CA ASP A 10 -4.17 -14.58 -14.79
C ASP A 10 -5.63 -14.60 -15.24
N ASP A 11 -6.29 -15.74 -15.08
CA ASP A 11 -7.70 -15.96 -15.35
C ASP A 11 -8.64 -15.27 -14.35
N ILE A 12 -8.15 -14.96 -13.14
CA ILE A 12 -8.95 -14.33 -12.07
C ILE A 12 -8.52 -12.91 -11.69
N ILE A 13 -7.30 -12.48 -12.04
CA ILE A 13 -6.72 -11.21 -11.59
C ILE A 13 -7.51 -9.97 -12.08
N ASN A 14 -8.17 -10.09 -13.24
CA ASN A 14 -8.97 -9.02 -13.85
C ASN A 14 -10.48 -9.16 -13.59
N LEU A 15 -10.90 -10.13 -12.78
CA LEU A 15 -12.33 -10.31 -12.50
C LEU A 15 -12.87 -9.18 -11.62
N PRO A 16 -14.13 -8.73 -11.83
CA PRO A 16 -14.75 -7.75 -10.96
C PRO A 16 -14.74 -8.21 -9.51
N HIS A 17 -14.35 -7.32 -8.60
CA HIS A 17 -14.40 -7.61 -7.18
C HIS A 17 -15.85 -7.82 -6.73
N HIS A 18 -16.13 -8.98 -6.12
CA HIS A 18 -17.47 -9.28 -5.62
C HIS A 18 -17.91 -8.27 -4.56
N ARG A 19 -19.10 -7.70 -4.74
CA ARG A 19 -19.77 -6.85 -3.76
C ARG A 19 -21.12 -7.48 -3.43
N SER A 20 -21.39 -7.67 -2.14
CA SER A 20 -22.68 -8.22 -1.71
C SER A 20 -23.80 -7.25 -2.08
N ARG A 21 -24.85 -7.78 -2.71
CA ARG A 21 -26.06 -7.00 -3.06
C ARG A 21 -26.99 -6.78 -1.86
N MET A 22 -26.90 -7.64 -0.85
CA MET A 22 -27.84 -7.68 0.28
C MET A 22 -27.20 -7.22 1.59
N ARG A 23 -25.86 -7.34 1.73
CA ARG A 23 -25.14 -6.96 2.94
C ARG A 23 -24.35 -5.69 2.65
N PRO A 24 -24.78 -4.52 3.17
CA PRO A 24 -24.02 -3.30 3.01
C PRO A 24 -22.65 -3.45 3.67
N HIS A 25 -21.63 -2.85 3.05
CA HIS A 25 -20.31 -2.79 3.67
C HIS A 25 -20.35 -1.91 4.92
N MET A 26 -19.52 -2.27 5.89
CA MET A 26 -19.30 -1.44 7.07
C MET A 26 -18.74 -0.07 6.66
N SER A 27 -19.30 1.00 7.22
CA SER A 27 -18.81 2.36 6.98
C SER A 27 -17.35 2.51 7.42
N ILE A 28 -16.61 3.45 6.81
CA ILE A 28 -15.20 3.72 7.17
C ILE A 28 -15.08 4.04 8.67
N HIS A 29 -16.02 4.84 9.20
CA HIS A 29 -16.08 5.17 10.62
C HIS A 29 -16.21 3.92 11.50
N ASN A 30 -17.16 3.03 11.19
CA ASN A 30 -17.35 1.79 11.95
C ASN A 30 -16.16 0.83 11.80
N ARG A 31 -15.48 0.84 10.64
CA ARG A 31 -14.22 0.10 10.46
C ARG A 31 -13.12 0.65 11.37
N ALA A 32 -12.99 1.97 11.48
CA ALA A 32 -12.02 2.62 12.36
C ALA A 32 -12.32 2.33 13.85
N ALA A 33 -13.59 2.24 14.22
CA ALA A 33 -14.01 1.95 15.58
C ALA A 33 -13.50 0.58 16.11
N GLN A 34 -13.23 -0.39 15.23
CA GLN A 34 -12.63 -1.68 15.61
C GLN A 34 -11.25 -1.51 16.28
N PHE A 35 -10.55 -0.42 15.99
CA PHE A 35 -9.24 -0.08 16.55
C PHE A 35 -9.35 0.85 17.77
N MET A 36 -10.55 1.21 18.23
CA MET A 36 -10.74 2.04 19.43
C MET A 36 -10.11 1.49 20.71
N PRO A 37 -10.00 0.17 20.95
CA PRO A 37 -9.29 -0.34 22.13
C PRO A 37 -7.83 0.14 22.23
N PHE A 38 -7.21 0.56 21.13
CA PHE A 38 -5.87 1.13 21.09
C PHE A 38 -5.85 2.66 21.18
N ALA A 39 -7.01 3.33 21.23
CA ALA A 39 -7.08 4.78 21.33
C ALA A 39 -6.56 5.33 22.67
N ALA A 40 -6.51 4.49 23.71
CA ALA A 40 -5.94 4.85 25.01
C ALA A 40 -4.41 4.95 25.00
N LEU A 41 -3.74 4.48 23.94
CA LEU A 41 -2.31 4.70 23.71
C LEU A 41 -2.09 6.13 23.22
N THR A 42 -2.27 7.11 24.11
CA THR A 42 -1.88 8.48 23.86
C THR A 42 -0.35 8.57 23.70
N GLY A 43 0.13 9.43 22.80
CA GLY A 43 1.57 9.70 22.63
C GLY A 43 2.27 9.03 21.43
N TYR A 44 1.56 8.25 20.61
CA TYR A 44 2.12 7.72 19.35
C TYR A 44 1.93 8.64 18.14
N ASP A 45 1.24 9.77 18.31
CA ASP A 45 0.95 10.72 17.22
C ASP A 45 2.24 11.18 16.51
N ASP A 46 3.29 11.44 17.29
CA ASP A 46 4.60 11.85 16.76
C ASP A 46 5.28 10.72 15.97
N ILE A 47 5.21 9.48 16.46
CA ILE A 47 5.79 8.30 15.79
C ILE A 47 5.02 8.00 14.50
N ILE A 48 3.69 8.09 14.52
CA ILE A 48 2.83 7.93 13.34
C ILE A 48 3.15 9.01 12.30
N LYS A 49 3.34 10.26 12.74
CA LYS A 49 3.70 11.38 11.86
C LYS A 49 5.08 11.19 11.23
N GLN A 50 6.08 10.78 12.02
CA GLN A 50 7.42 10.48 11.49
C GLN A 50 7.40 9.30 10.51
N THR A 51 6.72 8.22 10.86
CA THR A 51 6.62 7.02 10.01
C THR A 51 5.90 7.32 8.70
N SER A 52 4.84 8.13 8.73
CA SER A 52 4.12 8.53 7.50
C SER A 52 4.98 9.41 6.60
N ALA A 53 5.78 10.33 7.16
CA ALA A 53 6.75 11.11 6.39
C ALA A 53 7.78 10.21 5.70
N HIS A 54 8.41 9.29 6.43
CA HIS A 54 9.38 8.34 5.85
C HIS A 54 8.77 7.43 4.79
N SER A 55 7.53 6.96 4.99
CA SER A 55 6.83 6.15 3.99
C SER A 55 6.53 6.94 2.72
N ASN A 56 6.08 8.19 2.84
CA ASN A 56 5.80 9.03 1.68
C ASN A 56 7.08 9.32 0.89
N GLU A 57 8.18 9.65 1.58
CA GLU A 57 9.49 9.86 0.94
C GLU A 57 9.97 8.60 0.21
N ALA A 58 9.78 7.41 0.79
CA ALA A 58 10.13 6.15 0.16
C ALA A 58 9.30 5.89 -1.11
N VAL A 59 7.99 6.18 -1.06
CA VAL A 59 7.09 6.08 -2.22
C VAL A 59 7.49 7.08 -3.30
N GLU A 60 7.79 8.32 -2.95
CA GLU A 60 8.25 9.35 -3.89
C GLU A 60 9.57 8.95 -4.56
N ARG A 61 10.54 8.45 -3.79
CA ARG A 61 11.81 7.95 -4.33
C ARG A 61 11.63 6.76 -5.26
N ALA A 62 10.75 5.82 -4.90
CA ALA A 62 10.45 4.66 -5.74
C ALA A 62 9.75 5.07 -7.06
N ASN A 63 8.94 6.13 -7.02
CA ASN A 63 8.25 6.67 -8.18
C ASN A 63 9.07 7.71 -8.96
N ALA A 64 10.23 8.12 -8.45
CA ALA A 64 11.09 9.08 -9.13
C ALA A 64 11.67 8.45 -10.41
N PRO A 65 11.63 9.17 -11.55
CA PRO A 65 12.19 8.66 -12.79
C PRO A 65 13.71 8.48 -12.64
N VAL A 66 14.19 7.25 -12.91
CA VAL A 66 15.63 6.95 -12.91
C VAL A 66 16.30 7.73 -14.04
N ASN A 67 17.35 8.49 -13.70
CA ASN A 67 18.10 9.26 -14.68
C ASN A 67 19.01 8.32 -15.48
N LEU A 68 18.67 8.08 -16.75
CA LEU A 68 19.30 7.08 -17.62
C LEU A 68 20.66 7.52 -18.19
N THR A 69 21.15 8.71 -17.85
CA THR A 69 22.30 9.36 -18.49
C THR A 69 23.67 8.88 -17.98
N GLU A 70 23.76 8.20 -16.83
CA GLU A 70 25.05 7.78 -16.24
C GLU A 70 25.50 6.34 -16.59
N GLY A 71 24.76 5.60 -17.42
CA GLY A 71 24.97 4.16 -17.60
C GLY A 71 25.25 3.63 -19.01
N TYR A 72 25.31 4.47 -20.05
CA TYR A 72 25.53 3.98 -21.41
C TYR A 72 27.02 3.98 -21.79
N LEU A 73 27.69 2.83 -21.60
CA LEU A 73 28.93 2.54 -22.33
C LEU A 73 28.53 1.89 -23.67
N PRO A 74 28.71 2.58 -24.81
CA PRO A 74 28.52 1.94 -26.11
C PRO A 74 29.52 0.79 -26.29
N ALA A 75 29.04 -0.32 -26.84
CA ALA A 75 29.85 -1.46 -27.27
C ALA A 75 30.74 -1.11 -28.48
#